data_AF-A0A8J8FIK2-F1
#
_entry.id   AF-A0A8J8FIK2-F1
#
_cell.length_a   1.000
_cell.length_b   1.000
_cell.length_c   1.000
_cell.angle_alpha   90.00
_cell.angle_beta   90.00
_cell.angle_gamma   90.00
#
_symmetry.space_group_name_H-M   'P 1'
#
loop_
_entity.id
_entity.type
_entity.pdbx_description
1 polymer ?
#
loop_
_entity_poly.entity_id
_entity_poly.type
_entity_poly.pdbx_seq_one_letter_code
_entity_poly.pdbx_strand_id
1 'polypeptide(L)'
;MNKIKHNLSDKVNGKLLKYRQGDCLSVNCKNGKYLGVLISNKFNKYYDLTVIDFYEPHKPGLTDFINGKFFGTRFGSWEELTYAVNVRMIECKYVDNCSEIEKVGSVKLISNFIKDGYAYLDDIEQLEQHYIEELPIRIEKSKNAEKFPDLAFVSKHFVDFRHIMQ
;
A
#
# COMPACT_ATOMS: atom_id res chain seq x y z
N MET A 1 9.17 16.72 34.56
CA MET A 1 9.05 16.63 33.09
C MET A 1 8.60 15.21 32.74
N ASN A 2 7.34 15.05 32.33
CA ASN A 2 6.75 13.76 32.00
C ASN A 2 7.31 13.23 30.68
N LYS A 3 7.94 12.04 30.73
CA LYS A 3 8.22 11.23 29.55
C LYS A 3 6.90 10.64 29.05
N ILE A 4 6.38 11.18 27.95
CA ILE A 4 5.26 10.56 27.22
C ILE A 4 5.80 9.24 26.65
N LYS A 5 5.41 8.12 27.27
CA LYS A 5 5.62 6.78 26.70
C LYS A 5 4.75 6.67 25.45
N HIS A 6 5.37 6.58 24.28
CA HIS A 6 4.72 6.08 23.06
C HIS A 6 4.40 4.59 23.22
N ASN A 7 3.38 4.28 24.02
CA ASN A 7 2.67 3.01 23.95
C ASN A 7 1.27 3.33 23.44
N LEU A 8 1.16 3.69 22.17
CA LEU A 8 -0.12 3.57 21.48
C LEU A 8 -0.36 2.08 21.35
N SER A 9 -1.08 1.51 22.31
CA SER A 9 -1.44 0.10 22.29
C SER A 9 -2.10 -0.19 20.94
N ASP A 10 -1.57 -1.16 20.20
CA ASP A 10 -2.15 -1.74 18.98
C ASP A 10 -3.44 -2.52 19.33
N LYS A 11 -4.38 -1.83 19.96
CA LYS A 11 -5.65 -2.37 20.41
C LYS A 11 -6.78 -1.54 19.85
N VAL A 12 -7.74 -2.22 19.22
CA VAL A 12 -9.06 -1.65 18.89
C VAL A 12 -10.07 -2.40 19.74
N ASN A 13 -10.84 -1.67 20.57
CA ASN A 13 -11.78 -2.25 21.53
C ASN A 13 -11.16 -3.33 22.44
N GLY A 14 -9.90 -3.15 22.85
CA GLY A 14 -9.20 -4.08 23.74
C GLY A 14 -8.59 -5.33 23.08
N LYS A 15 -8.88 -5.60 21.80
CA LYS A 15 -8.25 -6.69 21.03
C LYS A 15 -6.96 -6.26 20.37
N LEU A 16 -5.93 -7.09 20.48
CA LEU A 16 -4.64 -6.88 19.81
C LEU A 16 -4.84 -6.95 18.28
N LEU A 17 -4.30 -5.97 17.57
CA LEU A 17 -4.30 -5.93 16.11
C LEU A 17 -3.35 -6.99 15.56
N LYS A 18 -3.75 -7.65 14.46
CA LYS A 18 -2.96 -8.71 13.83
C LYS A 18 -1.76 -8.18 13.05
N TYR A 19 -1.90 -7.00 12.45
CA TYR A 19 -0.92 -6.43 11.53
C TYR A 19 -0.45 -5.03 11.99
N ARG A 20 0.72 -4.63 11.49
CA ARG A 20 1.35 -3.34 11.81
C ARG A 20 1.89 -2.65 10.56
N GLN A 21 2.23 -1.38 10.70
CA GLN A 21 2.88 -0.61 9.65
C GLN A 21 4.13 -1.34 9.12
N GLY A 22 4.25 -1.39 7.79
CA GLY A 22 5.35 -2.07 7.09
C GLY A 22 5.09 -3.55 6.85
N ASP A 23 4.00 -4.13 7.35
CA ASP A 23 3.67 -5.52 7.05
C ASP A 23 3.24 -5.69 5.59
N CYS A 24 3.87 -6.66 4.93
CA CYS A 24 3.59 -7.08 3.58
C CYS A 24 2.62 -8.26 3.63
N LEU A 25 1.50 -8.14 2.95
CA LEU A 25 0.37 -9.06 2.97
C LEU A 25 0.13 -9.65 1.59
N SER A 26 -0.18 -10.94 1.59
CA SER A 26 -0.76 -11.64 0.46
C SER A 26 -2.27 -11.70 0.65
N VAL A 27 -3.03 -11.35 -0.37
CA VAL A 27 -4.49 -11.47 -0.39
C VAL A 27 -4.89 -12.47 -1.48
N ASN A 28 -5.53 -13.57 -1.10
CA ASN A 28 -6.08 -14.54 -2.05
C ASN A 28 -7.43 -14.03 -2.58
N CYS A 29 -7.50 -13.75 -3.89
CA CYS A 29 -8.68 -13.21 -4.56
C CYS A 29 -9.76 -14.25 -4.88
N LYS A 30 -9.60 -15.52 -4.45
CA LYS A 30 -10.54 -16.63 -4.71
C LYS A 30 -10.80 -16.94 -6.19
N ASN A 31 -10.04 -16.36 -7.10
CA ASN A 31 -10.07 -16.62 -8.53
C ASN A 31 -8.76 -17.22 -9.07
N GLY A 32 -7.95 -17.79 -8.16
CA GLY A 32 -6.66 -18.38 -8.49
C GLY A 32 -5.51 -17.37 -8.57
N LYS A 33 -5.74 -16.09 -8.24
CA LYS A 33 -4.72 -15.05 -8.19
C LYS A 33 -4.55 -14.46 -6.79
N TYR A 34 -3.40 -13.83 -6.58
CA TYR A 34 -3.01 -13.18 -5.34
C TYR A 34 -2.67 -11.72 -5.59
N LEU A 35 -3.15 -10.85 -4.71
CA LEU A 35 -2.72 -9.45 -4.63
C LEU A 35 -1.63 -9.28 -3.57
N GLY A 36 -0.64 -8.44 -3.88
CA GLY A 36 0.32 -7.94 -2.89
C GLY A 36 -0.16 -6.61 -2.28
N VAL A 37 -0.22 -6.54 -0.95
CA VAL A 37 -0.71 -5.37 -0.21
C VAL A 37 0.23 -5.01 0.93
N LEU A 38 0.55 -3.73 1.08
CA LEU A 38 1.33 -3.20 2.20
C LEU A 38 0.40 -2.52 3.20
N ILE A 39 0.59 -2.78 4.50
CA ILE A 39 0.06 -1.92 5.56
C ILE A 39 0.93 -0.66 5.65
N SER A 40 0.54 0.40 4.95
CA SER A 40 1.32 1.63 4.90
C SER A 40 1.17 2.45 6.18
N ASN A 41 0.02 2.35 6.86
CA ASN A 41 -0.23 2.93 8.17
C ASN A 41 -1.49 2.31 8.80
N LYS A 42 -1.84 2.77 10.00
CA LYS A 42 -3.10 2.51 10.68
C LYS A 42 -3.68 3.83 11.17
N PHE A 43 -4.93 4.12 10.82
CA PHE A 43 -5.64 5.30 11.28
C PHE A 43 -6.98 4.92 11.92
N ASN A 44 -7.16 5.29 13.19
CA ASN A 44 -8.34 4.93 13.98
C ASN A 44 -8.66 3.41 13.95
N LYS A 45 -9.79 2.99 13.38
CA LYS A 45 -10.22 1.58 13.26
C LYS A 45 -9.92 0.96 11.89
N TYR A 46 -9.12 1.64 11.07
CA TYR A 46 -8.80 1.24 9.69
C TYR A 46 -7.30 1.00 9.52
N TYR A 47 -6.98 0.01 8.69
CA TYR A 47 -5.66 -0.10 8.09
C TYR A 47 -5.62 0.69 6.79
N ASP A 48 -4.51 1.37 6.53
CA ASP A 48 -4.22 1.96 5.24
C ASP A 48 -3.49 0.92 4.39
N LEU A 49 -4.20 0.40 3.39
CA LEU A 49 -3.72 -0.63 2.48
C LEU A 49 -3.20 0.02 1.21
N THR A 50 -1.98 -0.33 0.83
CA THR A 50 -1.35 0.12 -0.41
C THR A 50 -1.11 -1.09 -1.29
N VAL A 51 -1.72 -1.10 -2.47
CA VAL A 51 -1.59 -2.21 -3.41
C VAL A 51 -0.28 -2.08 -4.20
N ILE A 52 0.34 -3.21 -4.47
CA ILE A 52 1.56 -3.31 -5.27
C ILE A 52 1.24 -3.86 -6.65
N ASP A 53 2.11 -3.64 -7.63
CA ASP A 53 2.04 -4.26 -8.96
C ASP A 53 2.30 -5.77 -8.87
N PHE A 54 1.32 -6.51 -8.36
CA PHE A 54 1.38 -7.95 -8.17
C PHE A 54 -0.03 -8.53 -8.19
N TYR A 55 -0.36 -9.25 -9.26
CA TYR A 55 -1.64 -9.94 -9.43
C TYR A 55 -1.45 -11.26 -10.18
N GLU A 56 -0.81 -12.19 -9.48
CA GLU A 56 -0.20 -13.39 -10.05
C GLU A 56 -0.83 -14.68 -9.51
N PRO A 57 -0.70 -15.82 -10.21
CA PRO A 57 -1.25 -17.10 -9.76
C PRO A 57 -0.50 -17.74 -8.58
N HIS A 58 0.58 -17.11 -8.12
CA HIS A 58 1.36 -17.56 -6.97
C HIS A 58 1.33 -16.50 -5.87
N LYS A 59 1.52 -16.96 -4.62
CA LYS A 59 1.64 -16.09 -3.46
C LYS A 59 2.85 -15.14 -3.63
N PRO A 60 2.75 -13.83 -3.33
CA PRO A 60 3.90 -12.96 -3.32
C PRO A 60 4.87 -13.37 -2.22
N GLY A 61 6.16 -13.25 -2.47
CA GLY A 61 7.24 -13.28 -1.49
C GLY A 61 7.66 -11.87 -1.06
N LEU A 62 8.46 -11.76 0.01
CA LEU A 62 8.95 -10.45 0.47
C LEU A 62 9.77 -9.71 -0.60
N THR A 63 10.50 -10.44 -1.45
CA THR A 63 11.29 -9.88 -2.56
C THR A 63 10.44 -9.15 -3.59
N ASP A 64 9.20 -9.57 -3.79
CA ASP A 64 8.25 -8.92 -4.71
C ASP A 64 7.86 -7.53 -4.21
N PHE A 65 7.87 -7.31 -2.90
CA PHE A 65 7.68 -5.99 -2.31
C PHE A 65 8.94 -5.14 -2.42
N ILE A 66 10.10 -5.68 -2.05
CA ILE A 66 11.37 -4.93 -2.02
C ILE A 66 11.74 -4.39 -3.41
N ASN A 67 11.55 -5.22 -4.44
CA ASN A 67 11.88 -4.88 -5.83
C ASN A 67 10.67 -4.40 -6.65
N GLY A 68 9.49 -4.39 -6.04
CA GLY A 68 8.24 -4.07 -6.72
C GLY A 68 7.93 -2.58 -6.78
N LYS A 69 6.76 -2.29 -7.34
CA LYS A 69 6.18 -0.95 -7.42
C LYS A 69 4.87 -0.91 -6.67
N PHE A 70 4.57 0.19 -6.02
CA PHE A 70 3.27 0.45 -5.42
C PHE A 70 2.47 1.45 -6.24
N PHE A 71 1.16 1.42 -6.02
CA PHE A 71 0.25 2.44 -6.49
C PHE A 71 0.52 3.71 -5.67
N GLY A 72 1.04 4.74 -6.32
CA GLY A 72 1.39 6.00 -5.66
C GLY A 72 1.71 7.08 -6.67
N THR A 73 1.91 8.31 -6.23
CA THR A 73 2.20 9.45 -7.11
C THR A 73 3.58 10.01 -6.80
N ARG A 74 4.42 10.20 -7.82
CA ARG A 74 5.64 11.03 -7.70
C ARG A 74 5.40 12.40 -8.33
N PHE A 75 5.72 13.47 -7.62
CA PHE A 75 5.63 14.85 -8.08
C PHE A 75 6.78 15.70 -7.53
N GLY A 76 7.13 16.78 -8.24
CA GLY A 76 8.19 17.71 -7.82
C GLY A 76 9.20 18.00 -8.93
N SER A 77 10.18 18.85 -8.63
CA SER A 77 11.30 19.11 -9.56
C SER A 77 12.32 17.97 -9.51
N TRP A 78 13.32 18.01 -10.39
CA TRP A 78 14.43 17.05 -10.37
C TRP A 78 15.22 17.09 -9.06
N GLU A 79 15.33 18.28 -8.47
CA GLU A 79 16.09 18.56 -7.27
C GLU A 79 15.32 18.18 -5.99
N GLU A 80 13.98 18.31 -6.02
CA GLU A 80 13.10 17.97 -4.91
C GLU A 80 11.95 17.07 -5.37
N LEU A 81 12.18 15.75 -5.31
CA LEU A 81 11.15 14.75 -5.57
C LEU A 81 10.36 14.41 -4.31
N THR A 82 9.04 14.49 -4.42
CA THR A 82 8.09 14.06 -3.39
C THR A 82 7.32 12.84 -3.87
N TYR A 83 7.06 11.91 -2.95
CA TYR A 83 6.35 10.67 -3.21
C TYR A 83 5.12 10.58 -2.29
N ALA A 84 3.99 10.28 -2.90
CA ALA A 84 2.75 9.97 -2.23
C ALA A 84 2.36 8.50 -2.45
N VAL A 85 1.86 7.88 -1.40
CA VAL A 85 1.39 6.50 -1.40
C VAL A 85 -0.12 6.49 -1.54
N ASN A 86 -0.64 5.73 -2.49
CA ASN A 86 -2.08 5.57 -2.65
C ASN A 86 -2.63 4.60 -1.61
N VAL A 87 -3.69 4.99 -0.90
CA VAL A 87 -4.20 4.21 0.26
C VAL A 87 -5.68 3.87 0.17
N ARG A 88 -6.02 2.60 0.40
CA ARG A 88 -7.39 2.13 0.59
C ARG A 88 -7.60 1.77 2.06
N MET A 89 -8.69 2.23 2.64
CA MET A 89 -8.97 2.07 4.06
C MET A 89 -9.97 0.92 4.26
N ILE A 90 -9.55 -0.12 4.97
CA ILE A 90 -10.42 -1.25 5.35
C ILE A 90 -10.40 -1.41 6.87
N GLU A 91 -11.55 -1.72 7.47
CA GLU A 91 -11.64 -1.88 8.92
C GLU A 91 -10.69 -2.98 9.42
N CYS A 92 -9.94 -2.67 10.49
CA CYS A 92 -8.99 -3.62 11.08
C CYS A 92 -9.67 -4.93 11.47
N LYS A 93 -10.91 -4.86 11.99
CA LYS A 93 -11.67 -6.06 12.38
C LYS A 93 -11.93 -6.98 11.18
N TYR A 94 -12.23 -6.42 10.01
CA TYR A 94 -12.42 -7.24 8.80
C TYR A 94 -11.10 -7.89 8.39
N VAL A 95 -10.05 -7.09 8.24
CA VAL A 95 -8.72 -7.55 7.79
C VAL A 95 -8.10 -8.59 8.74
N ASP A 96 -8.23 -8.39 10.05
CA ASP A 96 -7.66 -9.31 11.05
C ASP A 96 -8.35 -10.70 11.03
N ASN A 97 -9.63 -10.75 10.71
CA ASN A 97 -10.44 -11.99 10.70
C ASN A 97 -10.58 -12.63 9.30
N CYS A 98 -10.07 -11.98 8.25
CA CYS A 98 -10.12 -12.50 6.88
C CYS A 98 -9.07 -13.61 6.69
N SER A 99 -9.53 -14.82 6.39
CA SER A 99 -8.69 -16.01 6.18
C SER A 99 -7.85 -15.93 4.90
N GLU A 100 -8.25 -15.10 3.96
CA GLU A 100 -7.63 -14.89 2.66
C GLU A 100 -6.41 -13.96 2.75
N ILE A 101 -6.20 -13.31 3.90
CA ILE A 101 -5.11 -12.36 4.12
C ILE A 101 -4.05 -13.02 5.01
N GLU A 102 -2.84 -13.10 4.48
CA GLU A 102 -1.70 -13.68 5.17
C GLU A 102 -0.49 -12.74 5.13
N LYS A 103 0.16 -12.56 6.28
CA LYS A 103 1.43 -11.84 6.33
C LYS A 103 2.53 -12.66 5.66
N VAL A 104 3.26 -12.00 4.77
CA VAL A 104 4.40 -12.58 4.05
C VAL A 104 5.73 -12.15 4.68
N GLY A 105 5.78 -10.94 5.21
CA GLY A 105 6.98 -10.36 5.81
C GLY A 105 6.72 -8.93 6.29
N SER A 106 7.80 -8.21 6.57
CA SER A 106 7.73 -6.79 6.92
C SER A 106 8.90 -6.05 6.29
N VAL A 107 8.65 -4.82 5.86
CA VAL A 107 9.68 -3.84 5.46
C VAL A 107 9.69 -2.68 6.45
N LYS A 108 10.84 -2.02 6.57
CA LYS A 108 10.94 -0.79 7.36
C LYS A 108 10.61 0.39 6.44
N LEU A 109 9.58 1.16 6.79
CA LEU A 109 9.16 2.33 6.02
C LEU A 109 9.84 3.60 6.56
N ILE A 110 10.04 4.59 5.69
CA ILE A 110 10.39 5.95 6.12
C ILE A 110 9.28 6.53 6.99
N SER A 111 9.64 7.34 7.98
CA SER A 111 8.69 7.78 9.00
C SER A 111 7.56 8.66 8.46
N ASN A 112 7.82 9.46 7.41
CA ASN A 112 6.88 10.42 6.86
C ASN A 112 6.89 10.35 5.32
N PHE A 113 5.92 9.63 4.75
CA PHE A 113 5.58 9.76 3.33
C PHE A 113 4.18 10.34 3.19
N ILE A 114 3.94 11.06 2.10
CA ILE A 114 2.64 11.64 1.80
C ILE A 114 1.70 10.51 1.42
N LYS A 115 0.41 10.64 1.75
CA LYS A 115 -0.61 9.72 1.26
C LYS A 115 -1.51 10.47 0.29
N ASP A 116 -1.87 9.81 -0.80
CA ASP A 116 -2.86 10.29 -1.75
C ASP A 116 -4.00 9.27 -1.93
N GLY A 117 -5.09 9.76 -2.54
CA GLY A 117 -6.26 8.96 -2.90
C GLY A 117 -6.81 8.12 -1.75
N TYR A 118 -7.51 8.74 -0.79
CA TYR A 118 -8.21 8.04 0.26
C TYR A 118 -9.57 7.52 -0.24
N ALA A 119 -9.80 6.21 -0.09
CA ALA A 119 -11.12 5.62 -0.30
C ALA A 119 -11.35 4.51 0.72
N TYR A 120 -12.57 4.46 1.26
CA TYR A 120 -13.00 3.39 2.16
C TYR A 120 -13.51 2.22 1.34
N LEU A 121 -13.09 1.02 1.70
CA LEU A 121 -13.60 -0.22 1.12
C LEU A 121 -14.13 -1.11 2.24
N ASP A 122 -15.19 -1.84 1.95
CA ASP A 122 -15.83 -2.73 2.93
C ASP A 122 -15.10 -4.08 3.04
N ASP A 123 -14.50 -4.54 1.95
CA ASP A 123 -13.95 -5.89 1.82
C ASP A 123 -12.80 -6.01 0.79
N ILE A 124 -12.22 -7.21 0.68
CA ILE A 124 -11.16 -7.51 -0.29
C ILE A 124 -11.65 -7.57 -1.74
N GLU A 125 -12.94 -7.82 -1.99
CA GLU A 125 -13.49 -7.88 -3.35
C GLU A 125 -13.50 -6.48 -3.96
N GLN A 126 -13.88 -5.46 -3.18
CA GLN A 126 -13.74 -4.06 -3.57
C GLN A 126 -12.27 -3.66 -3.77
N LEU A 127 -11.35 -4.20 -2.97
CA LEU A 127 -9.91 -3.93 -3.14
C LEU A 127 -9.37 -4.54 -4.44
N GLU A 128 -9.81 -5.74 -4.79
CA GLU A 128 -9.48 -6.38 -6.06
C GLU A 128 -10.09 -5.62 -7.25
N GLN A 129 -11.37 -5.29 -7.18
CA GLN A 129 -12.04 -4.52 -8.23
C GLN A 129 -11.30 -3.20 -8.48
N HIS A 130 -10.94 -2.52 -7.38
CA HIS A 130 -10.13 -1.32 -7.43
C HIS A 130 -8.79 -1.52 -8.16
N TYR A 131 -8.09 -2.62 -7.89
CA TYR A 131 -6.85 -2.95 -8.57
C TYR A 131 -7.04 -3.14 -10.07
N ILE A 132 -8.03 -3.93 -10.47
CA ILE A 132 -8.31 -4.28 -11.87
C ILE A 132 -8.67 -3.03 -12.68
N GLU A 133 -9.45 -2.11 -12.10
CA GLU A 133 -9.86 -0.86 -12.75
C GLU A 133 -8.71 0.14 -12.90
N GLU A 134 -7.88 0.29 -11.85
CA GLU A 134 -6.80 1.28 -11.85
C GLU A 134 -5.55 0.84 -12.62
N LEU A 135 -5.21 -0.45 -12.61
CA LEU A 135 -4.01 -0.98 -13.24
C LEU A 135 -3.81 -0.48 -14.69
N PRO A 136 -4.79 -0.61 -15.62
CA PRO A 136 -4.61 -0.15 -17.00
C PRO A 136 -4.39 1.37 -17.08
N ILE A 137 -5.12 2.15 -16.29
CA ILE A 137 -4.99 3.62 -16.23
C ILE A 137 -3.58 4.00 -15.78
N ARG A 138 -3.06 3.34 -14.75
CA ARG A 138 -1.73 3.63 -14.19
C ARG A 138 -0.60 3.21 -15.13
N ILE A 139 -0.75 2.08 -15.83
CA ILE A 139 0.18 1.66 -16.89
C ILE A 139 0.22 2.70 -18.00
N GLU A 140 -0.93 3.16 -18.48
CA GLU A 140 -1.00 4.15 -19.56
C GLU A 140 -0.38 5.48 -19.15
N LYS A 141 -0.72 5.99 -17.96
CA LYS A 141 -0.12 7.23 -17.43
C LYS A 141 1.40 7.10 -17.26
N SER A 142 1.88 5.94 -16.82
CA SER A 142 3.32 5.69 -16.69
C SER A 142 4.04 5.68 -18.05
N LYS A 143 3.44 5.05 -19.08
CA LYS A 143 3.96 5.08 -20.46
C LYS A 143 3.97 6.49 -21.05
N ASN A 144 2.92 7.28 -20.81
CA ASN A 144 2.84 8.65 -21.29
C ASN A 144 3.87 9.55 -20.60
N ALA A 145 4.09 9.36 -19.29
CA ALA A 145 5.16 10.00 -18.55
C ALA A 145 6.55 9.68 -19.15
N GLU A 146 6.83 8.44 -19.54
CA GLU A 146 8.11 8.11 -20.19
C GLU A 146 8.31 8.81 -21.54
N LYS A 147 7.22 9.07 -22.29
CA LYS A 147 7.28 9.75 -23.59
C LYS A 147 7.41 11.27 -23.50
N PHE A 148 6.90 11.86 -22.42
CA PHE A 148 6.89 13.31 -22.21
C PHE A 148 7.53 13.62 -20.85
N PRO A 149 8.87 13.54 -20.73
CA PRO A 149 9.56 13.70 -19.45
C PRO A 149 9.16 14.99 -18.73
N ASP A 150 8.95 16.08 -19.47
CA ASP A 150 8.55 17.38 -18.91
C ASP A 150 7.15 17.36 -18.25
N LEU A 151 6.23 16.52 -18.73
CA LEU A 151 4.91 16.27 -18.11
C LEU A 151 4.98 15.12 -17.08
N ALA A 152 5.97 14.23 -17.20
CA ALA A 152 6.26 13.11 -16.31
C ALA A 152 6.73 13.52 -14.91
N PHE A 153 7.23 14.75 -14.76
CA PHE A 153 7.57 15.35 -13.47
C PHE A 153 6.34 15.53 -12.57
N VAL A 154 5.14 15.47 -13.15
CA VAL A 154 3.91 15.80 -12.42
C VAL A 154 3.20 14.56 -11.85
N SER A 155 3.28 13.36 -12.47
CA SER A 155 2.61 12.18 -11.89
C SER A 155 3.06 10.83 -12.48
N LYS A 156 4.05 10.16 -11.88
CA LYS A 156 4.19 8.70 -12.06
C LYS A 156 3.22 8.00 -11.11
N HIS A 157 2.43 7.04 -11.61
CA HIS A 157 1.39 6.34 -10.83
C HIS A 157 1.79 4.95 -10.30
N PHE A 158 2.98 4.51 -10.71
CA PHE A 158 3.70 3.34 -10.22
C PHE A 158 5.06 3.78 -9.72
N VAL A 159 5.29 3.63 -8.42
CA VAL A 159 6.49 4.13 -7.75
C VAL A 159 7.25 2.95 -7.16
N ASP A 160 8.57 2.92 -7.35
CA ASP A 160 9.42 1.87 -6.75
C ASP A 160 9.34 1.92 -5.23
N PHE A 161 9.18 0.75 -4.59
CA PHE A 161 9.10 0.62 -3.14
C PHE A 161 10.31 1.21 -2.40
N ARG A 162 11.49 1.16 -3.02
CA ARG A 162 12.75 1.71 -2.49
C ARG A 162 12.65 3.19 -2.10
N HIS A 163 11.72 3.95 -2.68
CA HIS A 163 11.51 5.37 -2.34
C HIS A 163 10.81 5.60 -1.00
N ILE A 164 10.14 4.59 -0.45
CA ILE A 164 9.40 4.69 0.83
C ILE A 164 9.95 3.72 1.89
N MET A 165 11.03 2.99 1.57
CA MET A 165 11.73 2.10 2.48
C MET A 165 12.93 2.79 3.12
N GLN A 166 13.26 2.40 4.36
CA GLN A 166 14.44 2.87 5.10
C GLN A 166 15.66 1.97 4.93
#